data_AF-A0AAD8LPW5-F1
#
_entry.id   AF-A0AAD8LPW5-F1
#
_cell.length_a   1.000
_cell.length_b   1.000
_cell.length_c   1.000
_cell.angle_alpha   90.00
_cell.angle_beta   90.00
_cell.angle_gamma   90.00
#
_symmetry.space_group_name_H-M   'P 1'
#
loop_
_entity.id
_entity.type
_entity.pdbx_description
1 polymer ?
#
loop_
_entity_poly.entity_id
_entity_poly.type
_entity_poly.pdbx_seq_one_letter_code
_entity_poly.pdbx_strand_id
1 'polypeptide(L)'
;MSQGKVLRSLTKHKWRHSTYVTDIHNLYVRDSSSQLPIAAGGLQDGRAVRQKIEFYSRLCGKVIQHLQKQRVSPNYQNVDTTRWVYSGLFFAVVHNLKDIHQKDIVVLLSALVKLLRAEHRRKNDFNALIVTVEGFLTSLMICSDHMITCVQRIAQGTQPTMHKWKYFANLMRAVTEKYKRSSSQNAMIHDRCNGDPPEMLEEAPYEHDVVPNEVNDEYDITACLAKEPSNTLFAHVMERSAKLKDFARLASVLYWLHHLGFPHETTKFFFHMLLNKMLSLGDIDHSETYPRDIISVLRYSFPFQIDSRTISKLYGYLSQWNKESILQLNLQDVKSLLECLLDTECFDQGLLVAIFTNLQLSLEKKDQPHRNSDASILHCYLSEKNRGETEEYALWDQTFMDFPALNHLAETFIAKDALIHFLRKHGCTAFYGRTQTARRLIHDEHIWNDIVAMLQTLSPTLEETKPYCLALIDHLTHTVVIT
;
A
#
# COMPACT_ATOMS: atom_id res chain seq x y z
N MET A 1 34.36 37.11 -31.94
CA MET A 1 33.49 36.52 -32.99
C MET A 1 33.63 35.01 -32.96
N SER A 2 32.61 34.16 -32.98
CA SER A 2 31.28 34.14 -32.37
C SER A 2 30.58 32.90 -32.94
N GLN A 3 29.73 32.24 -32.12
CA GLN A 3 28.58 31.43 -32.56
C GLN A 3 28.75 29.98 -33.07
N GLY A 4 29.82 29.25 -32.72
CA GLY A 4 29.99 27.86 -33.20
C GLY A 4 29.61 26.70 -32.25
N LYS A 5 29.68 26.88 -30.93
CA LYS A 5 29.82 25.72 -30.01
C LYS A 5 28.96 25.70 -28.75
N VAL A 6 27.93 26.55 -28.65
CA VAL A 6 27.02 26.55 -27.48
C VAL A 6 25.63 25.94 -27.77
N LEU A 7 25.34 25.49 -29.01
CA LEU A 7 23.99 25.05 -29.39
C LEU A 7 23.80 23.55 -29.70
N ARG A 8 24.63 22.65 -29.17
CA ARG A 8 24.50 21.18 -29.44
C ARG A 8 24.36 20.24 -28.25
N SER A 9 24.18 20.72 -27.01
CA SER A 9 24.01 19.84 -25.84
C SER A 9 22.64 19.88 -25.13
N LEU A 10 21.64 20.64 -25.60
CA LEU A 10 20.37 20.81 -24.87
C LEU A 10 19.08 20.31 -25.57
N THR A 11 19.17 19.58 -26.68
CA THR A 11 17.98 19.15 -27.46
C THR A 11 17.68 17.65 -27.52
N LYS A 12 18.52 16.76 -26.95
CA LYS A 12 18.31 15.29 -27.05
C LYS A 12 17.27 14.69 -26.08
N HIS A 13 16.71 15.45 -25.15
CA HIS A 13 15.77 14.92 -24.14
C HIS A 13 14.31 15.41 -24.29
N LYS A 14 14.06 16.46 -25.09
CA LYS A 14 12.73 17.11 -25.18
C LYS A 14 11.62 16.28 -25.85
N TRP A 15 11.96 15.21 -26.56
CA TRP A 15 11.01 14.42 -27.38
C TRP A 15 10.73 13.00 -26.86
N ARG A 16 11.09 12.67 -25.61
CA ARG A 16 10.93 11.29 -25.08
C ARG A 16 9.57 11.01 -24.43
N HIS A 17 8.89 12.01 -23.88
CA HIS A 17 7.64 11.77 -23.15
C HIS A 17 6.46 11.51 -24.09
N SER A 18 6.16 12.43 -25.01
CA SER A 18 5.05 12.30 -25.97
C SER A 18 5.20 11.09 -26.89
N THR A 19 6.40 10.82 -27.40
CA THR A 19 6.67 9.60 -28.19
C THR A 19 6.38 8.34 -27.39
N TYR A 20 6.87 8.27 -26.14
CA TYR A 20 6.59 7.11 -25.29
C TYR A 20 5.10 6.92 -24.99
N VAL A 21 4.36 8.00 -24.72
CA VAL A 21 2.91 7.89 -24.49
C VAL A 21 2.19 7.47 -25.77
N THR A 22 2.62 7.95 -26.94
CA THR A 22 2.10 7.53 -28.24
C THR A 22 2.38 6.03 -28.48
N ASP A 23 3.57 5.55 -28.13
CA ASP A 23 3.92 4.14 -28.24
C ASP A 23 3.05 3.27 -27.32
N ILE A 24 2.81 3.71 -26.09
CA ILE A 24 1.86 3.05 -25.18
C ILE A 24 0.45 3.05 -25.76
N HIS A 25 -0.03 4.18 -26.27
CA HIS A 25 -1.36 4.28 -26.85
C HIS A 25 -1.50 3.35 -28.06
N ASN A 26 -0.55 3.37 -28.99
CA ASN A 26 -0.60 2.51 -30.17
C ASN A 26 -0.60 1.04 -29.75
N LEU A 27 0.32 0.67 -28.86
CA LEU A 27 0.43 -0.69 -28.39
C LEU A 27 -0.85 -1.15 -27.69
N TYR A 28 -1.44 -0.35 -26.78
CA TYR A 28 -2.50 -0.82 -25.87
C TYR A 28 -3.92 -0.36 -26.23
N VAL A 29 -4.09 0.50 -27.22
CA VAL A 29 -5.41 1.04 -27.62
C VAL A 29 -5.68 0.81 -29.10
N ARG A 30 -4.74 1.18 -29.97
CA ARG A 30 -4.90 0.99 -31.42
C ARG A 30 -4.72 -0.48 -31.82
N ASP A 31 -3.72 -1.14 -31.27
CA ASP A 31 -3.39 -2.51 -31.66
C ASP A 31 -4.24 -3.53 -30.89
N SER A 32 -4.83 -3.14 -29.75
CA SER A 32 -5.76 -4.00 -28.99
C SER A 32 -7.05 -4.32 -29.74
N SER A 33 -7.51 -3.42 -30.63
CA SER A 33 -8.66 -3.65 -31.52
C SER A 33 -8.29 -4.40 -32.79
N SER A 34 -7.00 -4.46 -33.11
CA SER A 34 -6.44 -5.18 -34.25
C SER A 34 -6.16 -6.63 -33.85
N GLN A 35 -7.22 -7.41 -33.59
CA GLN A 35 -7.20 -8.85 -33.25
C GLN A 35 -5.87 -9.36 -32.68
N LEU A 36 -5.71 -9.34 -31.36
CA LEU A 36 -4.70 -10.19 -30.69
C LEU A 36 -4.81 -11.59 -31.33
N PRO A 37 -3.74 -12.13 -31.95
CA PRO A 37 -3.87 -13.24 -32.89
C PRO A 37 -4.59 -14.41 -32.23
N ILE A 38 -5.82 -14.67 -32.68
CA ILE A 38 -6.60 -15.84 -32.29
C ILE A 38 -5.97 -17.01 -33.04
N ALA A 39 -5.04 -17.69 -32.37
CA ALA A 39 -4.44 -18.89 -32.92
C ALA A 39 -5.49 -20.01 -32.88
N ALA A 40 -5.88 -20.48 -34.07
CA ALA A 40 -6.87 -21.52 -34.25
C ALA A 40 -6.44 -22.85 -33.59
N GLY A 41 -7.32 -23.43 -32.77
CA GLY A 41 -7.33 -24.87 -32.47
C GLY A 41 -6.98 -25.31 -31.03
N GLY A 42 -8.02 -25.72 -30.28
CA GLY A 42 -8.12 -26.99 -29.52
C GLY A 42 -7.32 -27.21 -28.23
N LEU A 43 -6.12 -26.65 -28.07
CA LEU A 43 -5.26 -26.80 -26.87
C LEU A 43 -4.54 -25.48 -26.52
N GLN A 44 -4.86 -24.40 -27.24
CA GLN A 44 -4.14 -23.12 -27.22
C GLN A 44 -4.81 -22.01 -26.40
N ASP A 45 -6.03 -22.24 -25.87
CA ASP A 45 -6.76 -21.23 -25.08
C ASP A 45 -5.95 -20.75 -23.87
N GLY A 46 -5.23 -21.66 -23.19
CA GLY A 46 -4.36 -21.29 -22.09
C GLY A 46 -3.18 -20.38 -22.48
N ARG A 47 -2.65 -20.49 -23.70
CA ARG A 47 -1.53 -19.66 -24.17
C ARG A 47 -2.01 -18.29 -24.66
N ALA A 48 -3.10 -18.24 -25.43
CA ALA A 48 -3.68 -16.99 -25.90
C ALA A 48 -4.17 -16.13 -24.73
N VAL A 49 -4.84 -16.74 -23.73
CA VAL A 49 -5.25 -16.07 -22.49
C VAL A 49 -4.03 -15.59 -21.70
N ARG A 50 -2.98 -16.40 -21.55
CA ARG A 50 -1.73 -15.97 -20.89
C ARG A 50 -1.06 -14.81 -21.62
N GLN A 51 -0.99 -14.83 -22.95
CA GLN A 51 -0.42 -13.74 -23.75
C GLN A 51 -1.24 -12.45 -23.62
N LYS A 52 -2.57 -12.55 -23.62
CA LYS A 52 -3.46 -11.41 -23.38
C LYS A 52 -3.24 -10.83 -21.97
N ILE A 53 -3.17 -11.68 -20.95
CA ILE A 53 -2.88 -11.27 -19.56
C ILE A 53 -1.48 -10.64 -19.46
N GLU A 54 -0.47 -11.25 -20.08
CA GLU A 54 0.90 -10.74 -20.09
C GLU A 54 1.01 -9.39 -20.80
N PHE A 55 0.27 -9.22 -21.88
CA PHE A 55 0.18 -7.96 -22.60
C PHE A 55 -0.33 -6.86 -21.68
N TYR A 56 -1.53 -7.00 -21.10
CA TYR A 56 -2.14 -5.96 -20.27
C TYR A 56 -1.47 -5.78 -18.90
N SER A 57 -0.92 -6.84 -18.29
CA SER A 57 -0.16 -6.73 -17.03
C SER A 57 1.08 -5.85 -17.15
N ARG A 58 1.69 -5.78 -18.34
CA ARG A 58 2.86 -4.90 -18.59
C ARG A 58 2.50 -3.41 -18.66
N LEU A 59 1.23 -3.05 -18.90
CA LEU A 59 0.81 -1.64 -19.06
C LEU A 59 1.05 -0.83 -17.77
N CYS A 60 0.51 -1.28 -16.64
CA CYS A 60 0.69 -0.60 -15.35
C CYS A 60 2.17 -0.44 -14.98
N GLY A 61 2.98 -1.50 -15.17
CA GLY A 61 4.42 -1.46 -14.90
C GLY A 61 5.15 -0.42 -15.76
N LYS A 62 4.83 -0.35 -17.06
CA LYS A 62 5.38 0.66 -17.99
C LYS A 62 5.01 2.08 -17.57
N VAL A 63 3.73 2.32 -17.25
CA VAL A 63 3.26 3.63 -16.76
C VAL A 63 4.03 4.04 -15.49
N ILE A 64 4.15 3.15 -14.50
CA ILE A 64 4.89 3.42 -13.25
C ILE A 64 6.34 3.80 -13.53
N GLN A 65 7.06 2.98 -14.32
CA GLN A 65 8.47 3.22 -14.65
C GLN A 65 8.67 4.58 -15.33
N HIS A 66 7.74 4.95 -16.22
CA HIS A 66 7.81 6.23 -16.91
C HIS A 66 7.54 7.41 -15.97
N LEU A 67 6.49 7.35 -15.15
CA LEU A 67 6.18 8.40 -14.18
C LEU A 67 7.35 8.63 -13.19
N GLN A 68 7.99 7.55 -12.73
CA GLN A 68 9.18 7.63 -11.88
C GLN A 68 10.37 8.31 -12.59
N LYS A 69 10.59 8.03 -13.88
CA LYS A 69 11.64 8.71 -14.66
C LYS A 69 11.33 10.19 -14.86
N GLN A 70 10.09 10.53 -15.19
CA GLN A 70 9.68 11.92 -15.43
C GLN A 70 9.75 12.77 -14.17
N ARG A 71 9.49 12.18 -13.00
CA ARG A 71 9.67 12.84 -11.71
C ARG A 71 11.11 13.31 -11.46
N VAL A 72 12.11 12.54 -11.90
CA VAL A 72 13.52 12.84 -11.64
C VAL A 72 14.09 13.86 -12.65
N SER A 73 13.49 13.97 -13.85
CA SER A 73 13.96 14.86 -14.90
C SER A 73 12.78 15.49 -15.67
N PRO A 74 12.11 16.51 -15.08
CA PRO A 74 11.06 17.26 -15.78
C PRO A 74 11.64 17.93 -17.02
N ASN A 75 11.05 17.70 -18.18
CA ASN A 75 11.40 18.39 -19.42
C ASN A 75 10.13 18.97 -20.04
N TYR A 76 9.61 20.07 -19.48
CA TYR A 76 8.36 20.64 -19.97
C TYR A 76 8.42 22.16 -20.06
N GLN A 77 8.14 22.69 -21.25
CA GLN A 77 8.09 24.12 -21.53
C GLN A 77 6.64 24.66 -21.57
N ASN A 78 5.62 23.78 -21.64
CA ASN A 78 4.20 24.15 -21.68
C ASN A 78 3.37 23.23 -20.75
N VAL A 79 2.66 23.81 -19.80
CA VAL A 79 1.92 23.09 -18.73
C VAL A 79 0.72 22.31 -19.30
N ASP A 80 -0.05 22.89 -20.21
CA ASP A 80 -1.24 22.24 -20.78
C ASP A 80 -0.89 21.04 -21.65
N THR A 81 0.11 21.20 -22.52
CA THR A 81 0.58 20.09 -23.37
C THR A 81 1.08 18.93 -22.50
N THR A 82 1.77 19.26 -21.41
CA THR A 82 2.26 18.27 -20.44
C THR A 82 1.13 17.54 -19.75
N ARG A 83 0.08 18.25 -19.32
CA ARG A 83 -1.13 17.66 -18.75
C ARG A 83 -1.79 16.69 -19.72
N TRP A 84 -1.92 17.06 -21.00
CA TRP A 84 -2.52 16.18 -22.01
C TRP A 84 -1.70 14.90 -22.20
N VAL A 85 -0.38 15.01 -22.28
CA VAL A 85 0.46 13.81 -22.48
C VAL A 85 0.42 12.88 -21.26
N TYR A 86 0.46 13.41 -20.03
CA TYR A 86 0.24 12.57 -18.84
C TYR A 86 -1.16 11.93 -18.84
N SER A 87 -2.18 12.68 -19.26
CA SER A 87 -3.54 12.16 -19.38
C SER A 87 -3.62 11.03 -20.40
N GLY A 88 -2.80 11.05 -21.45
CA GLY A 88 -2.68 9.96 -22.42
C GLY A 88 -2.22 8.62 -21.82
N LEU A 89 -1.40 8.63 -20.77
CA LEU A 89 -1.04 7.39 -20.04
C LEU A 89 -2.27 6.80 -19.34
N PHE A 90 -3.01 7.64 -18.62
CA PHE A 90 -4.20 7.22 -17.89
C PHE A 90 -5.35 6.86 -18.83
N PHE A 91 -5.42 7.49 -20.00
CA PHE A 91 -6.34 7.12 -21.06
C PHE A 91 -6.15 5.65 -21.46
N ALA A 92 -4.91 5.23 -21.72
CA ALA A 92 -4.59 3.85 -22.06
C ALA A 92 -4.93 2.88 -20.91
N VAL A 93 -4.77 3.30 -19.65
CA VAL A 93 -5.16 2.50 -18.48
C VAL A 93 -6.68 2.37 -18.38
N VAL A 94 -7.43 3.46 -18.46
CA VAL A 94 -8.91 3.44 -18.37
C VAL A 94 -9.52 2.63 -19.51
N HIS A 95 -9.00 2.79 -20.73
CA HIS A 95 -9.44 2.03 -21.91
C HIS A 95 -9.43 0.52 -21.67
N ASN A 96 -8.42 0.03 -20.95
CA ASN A 96 -8.15 -1.39 -20.73
C ASN A 96 -8.45 -1.84 -19.30
N LEU A 97 -9.11 -1.02 -18.47
CA LEU A 97 -9.21 -1.25 -17.02
C LEU A 97 -9.81 -2.63 -16.65
N LYS A 98 -10.76 -3.10 -17.46
CA LYS A 98 -11.40 -4.43 -17.29
C LYS A 98 -10.46 -5.59 -17.62
N ASP A 99 -9.55 -5.41 -18.58
CA ASP A 99 -8.60 -6.43 -19.03
C ASP A 99 -7.30 -6.46 -18.20
N ILE A 100 -6.96 -5.37 -17.50
CA ILE A 100 -5.79 -5.35 -16.62
C ILE A 100 -6.04 -6.24 -15.39
N HIS A 101 -5.03 -7.06 -15.04
CA HIS A 101 -5.08 -7.91 -13.87
C HIS A 101 -5.13 -7.07 -12.58
N GLN A 102 -5.98 -7.47 -11.63
CA GLN A 102 -6.27 -6.70 -10.41
C GLN A 102 -5.01 -6.29 -9.63
N LYS A 103 -4.10 -7.24 -9.38
CA LYS A 103 -2.80 -6.98 -8.72
C LYS A 103 -2.05 -5.80 -9.36
N ASP A 104 -2.09 -5.66 -10.68
CA ASP A 104 -1.30 -4.66 -11.40
C ASP A 104 -1.93 -3.26 -11.26
N ILE A 105 -3.27 -3.20 -11.20
CA ILE A 105 -4.01 -1.98 -10.86
C ILE A 105 -3.68 -1.55 -9.42
N VAL A 106 -3.71 -2.48 -8.45
CA VAL A 106 -3.37 -2.18 -7.05
C VAL A 106 -1.94 -1.67 -6.91
N VAL A 107 -1.00 -2.27 -7.65
CA VAL A 107 0.41 -1.82 -7.70
C VAL A 107 0.52 -0.42 -8.33
N LEU A 108 -0.24 -0.13 -9.39
CA LEU A 108 -0.31 1.20 -9.99
C LEU A 108 -0.83 2.22 -8.98
N LEU A 109 -1.97 1.97 -8.33
CA LEU A 109 -2.55 2.87 -7.31
C LEU A 109 -1.56 3.14 -6.17
N SER A 110 -0.91 2.08 -5.67
CA SER A 110 0.13 2.20 -4.64
C SER A 110 1.31 3.07 -5.09
N ALA A 111 1.71 2.97 -6.36
CA ALA A 111 2.80 3.77 -6.92
C ALA A 111 2.40 5.24 -7.12
N LEU A 112 1.17 5.50 -7.57
CA LEU A 112 0.63 6.86 -7.77
C LEU A 112 0.52 7.60 -6.43
N VAL A 113 -0.01 6.95 -5.40
CA VAL A 113 -0.07 7.53 -4.06
C VAL A 113 1.33 7.81 -3.49
N LYS A 114 2.28 6.90 -3.68
CA LYS A 114 3.69 7.15 -3.30
C LYS A 114 4.30 8.34 -4.03
N LEU A 115 3.93 8.52 -5.31
CA LEU A 115 4.34 9.66 -6.12
C LEU A 115 3.81 10.97 -5.50
N LEU A 116 2.50 11.04 -5.25
CA LEU A 116 1.85 12.20 -4.63
C LEU A 116 2.44 12.53 -3.25
N ARG A 117 2.56 11.53 -2.36
CA ARG A 117 3.14 11.70 -1.02
C ARG A 117 4.54 12.31 -1.05
N ALA A 118 5.35 11.84 -1.99
CA ALA A 118 6.75 12.24 -2.05
C ALA A 118 6.92 13.64 -2.68
N GLU A 119 5.93 14.14 -3.42
CA GLU A 119 5.89 15.54 -3.90
C GLU A 119 5.22 16.49 -2.90
N HIS A 120 4.19 16.05 -2.16
CA HIS A 120 3.60 16.82 -1.05
C HIS A 120 4.65 17.26 -0.03
N ARG A 121 5.70 16.44 0.18
CA ARG A 121 6.82 16.76 1.08
C ARG A 121 7.86 17.71 0.48
N ARG A 122 7.87 17.91 -0.84
CA ARG A 122 8.96 18.63 -1.54
C ARG A 122 8.62 20.06 -1.96
N LYS A 123 7.39 20.55 -1.76
CA LYS A 123 6.94 21.90 -2.20
C LYS A 123 7.39 22.23 -3.64
N ASN A 124 7.50 21.24 -4.52
CA ASN A 124 7.99 21.44 -5.88
C ASN A 124 6.83 21.79 -6.83
N ASP A 125 7.12 22.65 -7.82
CA ASP A 125 6.23 23.13 -8.88
C ASP A 125 5.78 22.07 -9.91
N PHE A 126 5.64 20.78 -9.55
CA PHE A 126 5.18 19.72 -10.46
C PHE A 126 3.65 19.72 -10.66
N ASN A 127 3.10 20.90 -10.94
CA ASN A 127 1.66 21.13 -10.96
C ASN A 127 0.94 20.20 -11.98
N ALA A 128 1.47 20.03 -13.20
CA ALA A 128 0.79 19.23 -14.23
C ALA A 128 0.71 17.72 -13.93
N LEU A 129 1.81 17.10 -13.47
CA LEU A 129 1.83 15.67 -13.16
C LEU A 129 0.92 15.36 -11.96
N ILE A 130 1.05 16.16 -10.89
CA ILE A 130 0.27 16.00 -9.66
C ILE A 130 -1.23 16.14 -9.98
N VAL A 131 -1.63 17.22 -10.64
CA VAL A 131 -3.03 17.47 -11.04
C VAL A 131 -3.57 16.34 -11.91
N THR A 132 -2.75 15.79 -12.81
CA THR A 132 -3.21 14.67 -13.66
C THR A 132 -3.39 13.38 -12.86
N VAL A 133 -2.48 13.08 -11.93
CA VAL A 133 -2.57 11.89 -11.08
C VAL A 133 -3.76 12.00 -10.12
N GLU A 134 -3.96 13.16 -9.50
CA GLU A 134 -5.12 13.46 -8.67
C GLU A 134 -6.41 13.31 -9.48
N GLY A 135 -6.49 13.93 -10.67
CA GLY A 135 -7.67 13.83 -11.53
C GLY A 135 -7.99 12.40 -11.96
N PHE A 136 -6.97 11.57 -12.21
CA PHE A 136 -7.15 10.15 -12.47
C PHE A 136 -7.70 9.40 -11.24
N LEU A 137 -7.13 9.62 -10.05
CA LEU A 137 -7.57 8.99 -8.81
C LEU A 137 -8.99 9.43 -8.43
N THR A 138 -9.31 10.72 -8.53
CA THR A 138 -10.66 11.25 -8.35
C THR A 138 -11.63 10.61 -9.33
N SER A 139 -11.27 10.52 -10.62
CA SER A 139 -12.10 9.85 -11.62
C SER A 139 -12.38 8.39 -11.26
N LEU A 140 -11.39 7.65 -10.75
CA LEU A 140 -11.64 6.27 -10.29
C LEU A 140 -12.63 6.22 -9.12
N MET A 141 -12.53 7.16 -8.18
CA MET A 141 -13.34 7.18 -6.97
C MET A 141 -14.80 7.59 -7.20
N ILE A 142 -15.12 8.26 -8.31
CA ILE A 142 -16.48 8.81 -8.52
C ILE A 142 -17.11 8.47 -9.86
N CYS A 143 -16.34 8.03 -10.86
CA CYS A 143 -16.92 7.63 -12.13
C CYS A 143 -17.39 6.17 -12.09
N SER A 144 -18.43 5.87 -12.85
CA SER A 144 -18.89 4.51 -13.13
C SER A 144 -18.20 3.91 -14.36
N ASP A 145 -18.55 2.67 -14.69
CA ASP A 145 -18.16 1.99 -15.92
C ASP A 145 -18.46 2.79 -17.22
N HIS A 146 -19.39 3.74 -17.19
CA HIS A 146 -19.65 4.64 -18.32
C HIS A 146 -18.42 5.45 -18.74
N MET A 147 -17.51 5.74 -17.81
CA MET A 147 -16.24 6.41 -18.11
C MET A 147 -15.35 5.54 -19.03
N ILE A 148 -15.35 4.22 -18.84
CA ILE A 148 -14.63 3.29 -19.72
C ILE A 148 -15.25 3.33 -21.11
N THR A 149 -16.57 3.23 -21.21
CA THR A 149 -17.31 3.31 -22.47
C THR A 149 -17.06 4.65 -23.20
N CYS A 150 -17.00 5.76 -22.46
CA CYS A 150 -16.68 7.07 -22.99
C CYS A 150 -15.25 7.10 -23.57
N VAL A 151 -14.26 6.62 -22.81
CA VAL A 151 -12.85 6.53 -23.25
C VAL A 151 -12.70 5.65 -24.49
N GLN A 152 -13.39 4.51 -24.55
CA GLN A 152 -13.39 3.64 -25.73
C GLN A 152 -14.01 4.31 -26.95
N ARG A 153 -15.09 5.10 -26.77
CA ARG A 153 -15.67 5.90 -27.85
C ARG A 153 -14.71 6.99 -28.35
N ILE A 154 -14.03 7.69 -27.43
CA ILE A 154 -12.99 8.68 -27.78
C ILE A 154 -11.86 7.98 -28.57
N ALA A 155 -11.47 6.77 -28.17
CA ALA A 155 -10.43 6.00 -28.84
C ALA A 155 -10.80 5.64 -30.29
N GLN A 156 -12.07 5.33 -30.55
CA GLN A 156 -12.61 5.00 -31.88
C GLN A 156 -12.80 6.22 -32.80
N GLY A 157 -12.80 7.44 -32.24
CA GLY A 157 -12.92 8.66 -33.03
C GLY A 157 -11.80 8.83 -34.08
N THR A 158 -12.09 9.54 -35.16
CA THR A 158 -11.14 9.82 -36.26
C THR A 158 -10.09 10.89 -35.91
N GLN A 159 -10.24 11.53 -34.75
CA GLN A 159 -9.37 12.61 -34.30
C GLN A 159 -7.92 12.15 -34.08
N PRO A 160 -6.92 13.04 -34.27
CA PRO A 160 -5.52 12.72 -33.95
C PRO A 160 -5.34 12.35 -32.47
N THR A 161 -4.36 11.50 -32.16
CA THR A 161 -4.10 10.98 -30.80
C THR A 161 -3.97 12.06 -29.73
N MET A 162 -3.27 13.16 -30.04
CA MET A 162 -3.13 14.30 -29.11
C MET A 162 -4.47 14.96 -28.77
N HIS A 163 -5.40 15.03 -29.73
CA HIS A 163 -6.74 15.57 -29.49
C HIS A 163 -7.55 14.65 -28.58
N LYS A 164 -7.46 13.32 -28.78
CA LYS A 164 -8.07 12.32 -27.88
C LYS A 164 -7.61 12.49 -26.45
N TRP A 165 -6.31 12.69 -26.24
CA TRP A 165 -5.76 12.94 -24.90
C TRP A 165 -6.18 14.29 -24.32
N LYS A 166 -6.25 15.34 -25.14
CA LYS A 166 -6.78 16.65 -24.74
C LYS A 166 -8.23 16.53 -24.28
N TYR A 167 -9.09 15.83 -25.03
CA TYR A 167 -10.48 15.58 -24.64
C TYR A 167 -10.58 14.86 -23.31
N PHE A 168 -9.80 13.78 -23.14
CA PHE A 168 -9.79 13.04 -21.89
C PHE A 168 -9.26 13.86 -20.70
N ALA A 169 -8.23 14.68 -20.91
CA ALA A 169 -7.71 15.59 -19.89
C ALA A 169 -8.78 16.59 -19.42
N ASN A 170 -9.54 17.14 -20.37
CA ASN A 170 -10.64 18.06 -20.08
C ASN A 170 -11.78 17.35 -19.33
N LEU A 171 -12.12 16.12 -19.72
CA LEU A 171 -13.11 15.29 -19.04
C LEU A 171 -12.71 15.03 -17.58
N MET A 172 -11.48 14.56 -17.33
CA MET A 172 -10.98 14.32 -15.96
C MET A 172 -10.99 15.61 -15.12
N ARG A 173 -10.60 16.74 -15.71
CA ARG A 173 -10.64 18.04 -15.03
C ARG A 173 -12.07 18.40 -14.62
N ALA A 174 -13.02 18.31 -15.53
CA ALA A 174 -14.41 18.66 -15.26
C ALA A 174 -15.04 17.74 -14.19
N VAL A 175 -14.74 16.44 -14.24
CA VAL A 175 -15.11 15.45 -13.21
C VAL A 175 -14.54 15.86 -11.84
N THR A 176 -13.26 16.26 -11.80
CA THR A 176 -12.58 16.66 -10.56
C THR A 176 -13.13 17.96 -9.99
N GLU A 177 -13.42 18.95 -10.83
CA GLU A 177 -14.02 20.22 -10.43
C GLU A 177 -15.43 20.00 -9.85
N LYS A 178 -16.24 19.16 -10.48
CA LYS A 178 -17.57 18.79 -9.97
C LYS A 178 -17.46 18.11 -8.59
N TYR A 179 -16.50 17.21 -8.41
CA TYR A 179 -16.23 16.57 -7.12
C TYR A 179 -15.84 17.57 -6.01
N LYS A 180 -14.93 18.51 -6.33
CA LYS A 180 -14.50 19.55 -5.39
C LYS A 180 -15.64 20.48 -4.99
N ARG A 181 -16.52 20.84 -5.93
CA ARG A 181 -17.72 21.66 -5.65
C ARG A 181 -18.70 20.93 -4.73
N SER A 182 -19.01 19.67 -5.01
CA SER A 182 -19.93 18.87 -4.17
C SER A 182 -19.40 18.61 -2.76
N SER A 183 -18.09 18.39 -2.62
CA SER A 183 -17.47 18.20 -1.29
C SER A 183 -17.40 19.49 -0.48
N SER A 184 -17.14 20.65 -1.12
CA SER A 184 -17.12 21.95 -0.45
C SER A 184 -18.53 22.39 0.02
N GLN A 185 -19.57 22.09 -0.76
CA GLN A 185 -20.96 22.36 -0.36
C GLN A 185 -21.39 21.54 0.87
N ASN A 186 -20.98 20.26 0.94
CA ASN A 186 -21.27 19.42 2.10
C ASN A 186 -20.50 19.86 3.36
N ALA A 187 -19.29 20.40 3.21
CA ALA A 187 -18.54 20.97 4.33
C ALA A 187 -19.20 22.24 4.90
N MET A 188 -19.70 23.13 4.03
CA MET A 188 -20.41 24.35 4.46
C MET A 188 -21.77 24.09 5.14
N ILE A 189 -22.43 22.96 4.86
CA ILE A 189 -23.70 22.60 5.50
C ILE A 189 -23.46 22.12 6.95
N HIS A 190 -22.31 21.50 7.23
CA HIS A 190 -21.95 21.08 8.59
C HIS A 190 -21.46 22.23 9.49
N ASP A 191 -20.97 23.32 8.92
CA ASP A 191 -20.47 24.49 9.68
C ASP A 191 -21.58 25.49 10.06
N ARG A 192 -22.76 25.41 9.43
CA ARG A 192 -23.91 26.31 9.73
C ARG A 192 -24.70 25.97 10.99
N CYS A 193 -24.26 24.98 11.77
CA CYS A 193 -24.91 24.62 13.05
C CYS A 193 -24.28 25.28 14.29
N ASN A 194 -23.21 26.07 14.14
CA ASN A 194 -22.70 26.93 15.21
C ASN A 194 -22.79 28.39 14.75
N GLY A 195 -23.61 29.17 15.45
CA GLY A 195 -23.89 30.55 15.12
C GLY A 195 -22.65 31.43 15.22
N ASP A 196 -22.27 32.03 14.09
CA ASP A 196 -22.20 33.48 13.89
C ASP A 196 -22.01 33.75 12.38
N PRO A 197 -22.53 34.86 11.83
CA PRO A 197 -22.38 35.16 10.42
C PRO A 197 -20.92 35.52 10.11
N PRO A 198 -20.30 34.96 9.06
CA PRO A 198 -18.94 35.34 8.70
C PRO A 198 -18.93 36.77 8.16
N GLU A 199 -18.03 37.56 8.73
CA GLU A 199 -17.67 38.92 8.32
C GLU A 199 -17.27 38.90 6.84
N MET A 200 -17.94 39.70 6.00
CA MET A 200 -17.63 39.78 4.58
C MET A 200 -16.26 40.44 4.36
N LEU A 201 -15.25 39.62 4.12
CA LEU A 201 -14.04 40.07 3.45
C LEU A 201 -14.29 40.05 1.94
N GLU A 202 -14.25 41.23 1.32
CA GLU A 202 -14.20 41.39 -0.14
C GLU A 202 -12.98 40.64 -0.70
N GLU A 203 -13.21 39.46 -1.27
CA GLU A 203 -12.21 38.80 -2.10
C GLU A 203 -12.09 39.57 -3.43
N ALA A 204 -10.88 40.03 -3.72
CA ALA A 204 -10.53 40.61 -5.01
C ALA A 204 -10.86 39.60 -6.14
N PRO A 205 -11.41 40.05 -7.28
CA PRO A 205 -11.77 39.16 -8.36
C PRO A 205 -10.50 38.53 -8.95
N TYR A 206 -10.34 37.21 -8.74
CA TYR A 206 -9.42 36.41 -9.54
C TYR A 206 -9.92 36.44 -10.99
N GLU A 207 -9.11 36.99 -11.88
CA GLU A 207 -9.35 36.98 -13.32
C GLU A 207 -9.49 35.53 -13.79
N HIS A 208 -10.73 35.14 -14.12
CA HIS A 208 -11.01 33.95 -14.89
C HIS A 208 -10.49 34.18 -16.31
N ASP A 209 -9.31 33.64 -16.62
CA ASP A 209 -8.90 33.43 -18.00
C ASP A 209 -9.96 32.57 -18.70
N VAL A 210 -10.75 33.24 -19.52
CA VAL A 210 -11.76 32.65 -20.41
C VAL A 210 -11.01 31.76 -21.39
N VAL A 211 -11.01 30.46 -21.13
CA VAL A 211 -10.53 29.45 -22.07
C VAL A 211 -11.47 29.48 -23.30
N PRO A 212 -10.95 29.68 -24.53
CA PRO A 212 -11.81 29.74 -25.71
C PRO A 212 -12.54 28.41 -25.92
N ASN A 213 -13.86 28.53 -26.10
CA ASN A 213 -14.76 27.46 -26.53
C ASN A 213 -14.33 26.92 -27.90
N GLU A 214 -13.67 25.76 -27.93
CA GLU A 214 -13.49 24.99 -29.15
C GLU A 214 -13.88 23.52 -28.91
N VAL A 215 -14.96 23.13 -29.59
CA VAL A 215 -15.56 21.79 -29.76
C VAL A 215 -16.36 21.27 -28.56
N ASN A 216 -17.56 21.83 -28.40
CA ASN A 216 -18.69 21.28 -27.65
C ASN A 216 -19.32 20.07 -28.40
N ASP A 217 -18.65 18.93 -28.37
CA ASP A 217 -19.41 17.70 -28.14
C ASP A 217 -19.42 17.53 -26.63
N GLU A 218 -20.42 18.13 -25.99
CA GLU A 218 -20.63 18.10 -24.55
C GLU A 218 -20.97 16.66 -24.15
N TYR A 219 -19.93 15.84 -23.97
CA TYR A 219 -20.09 14.55 -23.32
C TYR A 219 -20.69 14.84 -21.96
N ASP A 220 -21.91 14.33 -21.73
CA ASP A 220 -22.58 14.48 -20.44
C ASP A 220 -21.71 13.86 -19.35
N ILE A 221 -20.96 14.73 -18.66
CA ILE A 221 -20.07 14.36 -17.55
C ILE A 221 -20.89 13.65 -16.47
N THR A 222 -22.18 14.00 -16.33
CA THR A 222 -23.09 13.38 -15.36
C THR A 222 -23.32 11.91 -15.67
N ALA A 223 -23.35 11.50 -16.93
CA ALA A 223 -23.45 10.10 -17.32
C ALA A 223 -22.20 9.29 -16.92
N CYS A 224 -21.03 9.93 -16.81
CA CYS A 224 -19.81 9.26 -16.36
C CYS A 224 -19.77 9.08 -14.83
N LEU A 225 -20.49 9.89 -14.06
CA LEU A 225 -20.50 9.79 -12.60
C LEU A 225 -21.30 8.57 -12.14
N ALA A 226 -20.80 7.92 -11.09
CA ALA A 226 -21.54 6.86 -10.41
C ALA A 226 -22.68 7.48 -9.59
N LYS A 227 -23.86 6.84 -9.65
CA LYS A 227 -25.01 7.21 -8.82
C LYS A 227 -24.82 6.81 -7.35
N GLU A 228 -24.04 5.75 -7.13
CA GLU A 228 -23.72 5.23 -5.81
C GLU A 228 -22.22 4.92 -5.73
N PRO A 229 -21.57 5.10 -4.56
CA PRO A 229 -20.14 4.82 -4.40
C PRO A 229 -19.72 3.36 -4.71
N SER A 230 -20.63 2.40 -4.52
CA SER A 230 -20.45 0.98 -4.89
C SER A 230 -20.31 0.74 -6.40
N ASN A 231 -20.83 1.64 -7.23
CA ASN A 231 -20.81 1.53 -8.69
C ASN A 231 -19.63 2.29 -9.32
N THR A 232 -18.62 2.63 -8.52
CA THR A 232 -17.46 3.38 -8.99
C THR A 232 -16.38 2.44 -9.55
N LEU A 233 -15.53 2.96 -10.42
CA LEU A 233 -14.38 2.21 -10.93
C LEU A 233 -13.46 1.71 -9.80
N PHE A 234 -13.29 2.51 -8.75
CA PHE A 234 -12.50 2.12 -7.57
C PHE A 234 -13.17 0.98 -6.80
N ALA A 235 -14.49 0.97 -6.66
CA ALA A 235 -15.21 -0.15 -6.07
C ALA A 235 -15.02 -1.44 -6.86
N HIS A 236 -15.15 -1.38 -8.19
CA HIS A 236 -14.90 -2.55 -9.04
C HIS A 236 -13.47 -3.09 -8.94
N VAL A 237 -12.48 -2.20 -8.78
CA VAL A 237 -11.11 -2.62 -8.46
C VAL A 237 -11.12 -3.37 -7.14
N MET A 238 -11.70 -2.83 -6.07
CA MET A 238 -11.72 -3.49 -4.76
C MET A 238 -12.45 -4.84 -4.75
N GLU A 239 -13.60 -4.95 -5.43
CA GLU A 239 -14.40 -6.17 -5.50
C GLU A 239 -13.65 -7.33 -6.16
N ARG A 240 -12.75 -7.03 -7.09
CA ARG A 240 -11.88 -8.01 -7.77
C ARG A 240 -10.70 -8.48 -6.92
N SER A 241 -10.44 -7.85 -5.77
CA SER A 241 -9.35 -8.26 -4.87
C SER A 241 -9.69 -9.55 -4.13
N ALA A 242 -8.72 -10.45 -4.07
CA ALA A 242 -8.88 -11.77 -3.44
C ALA A 242 -7.75 -12.13 -2.45
N LYS A 243 -6.64 -11.37 -2.40
CA LYS A 243 -5.49 -11.68 -1.55
C LYS A 243 -5.29 -10.61 -0.47
N LEU A 244 -4.89 -11.02 0.75
CA LEU A 244 -4.62 -10.12 1.88
C LEU A 244 -3.65 -8.98 1.55
N LYS A 245 -2.53 -9.30 0.88
CA LYS A 245 -1.57 -8.28 0.43
C LYS A 245 -2.17 -7.19 -0.46
N ASP A 246 -3.22 -7.51 -1.23
CA ASP A 246 -3.88 -6.53 -2.08
C ASP A 246 -4.79 -5.63 -1.24
N PHE A 247 -5.47 -6.17 -0.22
CA PHE A 247 -6.22 -5.38 0.76
C PHE A 247 -5.30 -4.47 1.59
N ALA A 248 -4.16 -4.96 2.06
CA ALA A 248 -3.18 -4.14 2.78
C ALA A 248 -2.65 -2.97 1.94
N ARG A 249 -2.42 -3.20 0.65
CA ARG A 249 -2.02 -2.15 -0.30
C ARG A 249 -3.14 -1.14 -0.54
N LEU A 250 -4.37 -1.61 -0.74
CA LEU A 250 -5.53 -0.74 -0.94
C LEU A 250 -5.87 0.07 0.33
N ALA A 251 -5.73 -0.51 1.52
CA ALA A 251 -5.85 0.19 2.80
C ALA A 251 -4.80 1.31 2.90
N SER A 252 -3.55 1.03 2.50
CA SER A 252 -2.49 2.05 2.42
C SER A 252 -2.83 3.16 1.42
N VAL A 253 -3.37 2.80 0.24
CA VAL A 253 -3.83 3.77 -0.76
C VAL A 253 -4.90 4.69 -0.16
N LEU A 254 -5.94 4.14 0.46
CA LEU A 254 -7.03 4.91 1.07
C LEU A 254 -6.55 5.82 2.20
N TYR A 255 -5.72 5.29 3.10
CA TYR A 255 -5.10 6.06 4.18
C TYR A 255 -4.35 7.28 3.64
N TRP A 256 -3.51 7.10 2.63
CA TRP A 256 -2.74 8.21 2.08
C TRP A 256 -3.59 9.15 1.24
N LEU A 257 -4.62 8.68 0.52
CA LEU A 257 -5.56 9.56 -0.17
C LEU A 257 -6.23 10.52 0.82
N HIS A 258 -6.68 9.99 1.97
CA HIS A 258 -7.23 10.82 3.05
C HIS A 258 -6.22 11.89 3.51
N HIS A 259 -4.97 11.50 3.76
CA HIS A 259 -3.91 12.45 4.17
C HIS A 259 -3.48 13.43 3.06
N LEU A 260 -3.78 13.13 1.80
CA LEU A 260 -3.55 14.01 0.66
C LEU A 260 -4.73 14.96 0.39
N GLY A 261 -5.74 14.98 1.26
CA GLY A 261 -6.88 15.90 1.17
C GLY A 261 -8.07 15.36 0.37
N PHE A 262 -8.12 14.06 0.05
CA PHE A 262 -9.36 13.48 -0.46
C PHE A 262 -10.42 13.47 0.65
N PRO A 263 -11.70 13.77 0.34
CA PRO A 263 -12.80 13.81 1.31
C PRO A 263 -12.86 12.58 2.21
N HIS A 264 -12.86 12.85 3.53
CA HIS A 264 -12.83 11.82 4.56
C HIS A 264 -13.96 10.80 4.37
N GLU A 265 -15.19 11.25 4.20
CA GLU A 265 -16.37 10.40 3.99
C GLU A 265 -16.23 9.44 2.80
N THR A 266 -15.66 9.91 1.68
CA THR A 266 -15.45 9.05 0.51
C THR A 266 -14.39 8.00 0.81
N THR A 267 -13.26 8.38 1.38
CA THR A 267 -12.20 7.43 1.73
C THR A 267 -12.63 6.44 2.82
N LYS A 268 -13.42 6.88 3.80
CA LYS A 268 -13.99 6.07 4.87
C LYS A 268 -14.98 5.05 4.33
N PHE A 269 -15.89 5.45 3.43
CA PHE A 269 -16.79 4.52 2.76
C PHE A 269 -16.03 3.38 2.08
N PHE A 270 -15.02 3.73 1.27
CA PHE A 270 -14.21 2.73 0.61
C PHE A 270 -13.42 1.89 1.61
N PHE A 271 -12.95 2.45 2.73
CA PHE A 271 -12.27 1.66 3.75
C PHE A 271 -13.20 0.62 4.39
N HIS A 272 -14.45 0.98 4.72
CA HIS A 272 -15.44 0.02 5.22
C HIS A 272 -15.73 -1.08 4.19
N MET A 273 -15.91 -0.73 2.93
CA MET A 273 -16.11 -1.70 1.86
C MET A 273 -14.91 -2.65 1.72
N LEU A 274 -13.69 -2.13 1.89
CA LEU A 274 -12.46 -2.92 1.87
C LEU A 274 -12.46 -3.97 2.97
N LEU A 275 -12.78 -3.56 4.20
CA LEU A 275 -12.83 -4.43 5.35
C LEU A 275 -13.93 -5.48 5.20
N ASN A 276 -15.14 -5.09 4.81
CA ASN A 276 -16.24 -6.02 4.59
C ASN A 276 -15.88 -7.09 3.55
N LYS A 277 -15.25 -6.68 2.44
CA LYS A 277 -14.78 -7.62 1.42
C LYS A 277 -13.70 -8.54 1.98
N MET A 278 -12.69 -8.01 2.66
CA MET A 278 -11.60 -8.79 3.25
C MET A 278 -12.12 -9.83 4.26
N LEU A 279 -13.03 -9.42 5.16
CA LEU A 279 -13.66 -10.30 6.15
C LEU A 279 -14.61 -11.33 5.51
N SER A 280 -15.25 -10.99 4.38
CA SER A 280 -16.15 -11.92 3.67
C SER A 280 -15.43 -13.06 2.97
N LEU A 281 -14.13 -12.95 2.73
CA LEU A 281 -13.30 -14.01 2.15
C LEU A 281 -12.94 -15.10 3.17
N GLY A 282 -13.80 -15.30 4.17
CA GLY A 282 -13.62 -16.26 5.26
C GLY A 282 -13.09 -17.59 4.73
N ASP A 283 -11.99 -18.05 5.35
CA ASP A 283 -11.11 -19.13 4.91
C ASP A 283 -10.12 -18.76 3.80
N ILE A 284 -9.35 -17.69 4.03
CA ILE A 284 -8.11 -17.46 3.26
C ILE A 284 -7.17 -18.62 3.57
N ASP A 285 -6.76 -19.34 2.52
CA ASP A 285 -5.82 -20.46 2.58
C ASP A 285 -4.67 -20.13 3.56
N HIS A 286 -4.62 -20.88 4.67
CA HIS A 286 -3.74 -20.63 5.80
C HIS A 286 -2.26 -20.53 5.41
N SER A 287 -1.90 -21.11 4.26
CA SER A 287 -0.55 -21.10 3.71
C SER A 287 -0.07 -19.73 3.17
N GLU A 288 -0.97 -18.78 2.87
CA GLU A 288 -0.61 -17.45 2.31
C GLU A 288 -0.80 -16.28 3.31
N THR A 289 -1.26 -16.53 4.54
CA THR A 289 -1.61 -15.48 5.52
C THR A 289 -0.38 -14.85 6.16
N TYR A 290 -0.01 -13.63 5.75
CA TYR A 290 1.06 -12.86 6.41
C TYR A 290 0.47 -11.93 7.48
N PRO A 291 0.81 -12.08 8.78
CA PRO A 291 0.26 -11.22 9.85
C PRO A 291 0.55 -9.75 9.59
N ARG A 292 1.67 -9.45 8.93
CA ARG A 292 2.03 -8.10 8.46
C ARG A 292 0.95 -7.41 7.62
N ASP A 293 0.24 -8.15 6.77
CA ASP A 293 -0.80 -7.57 5.92
C ASP A 293 -2.02 -7.15 6.77
N ILE A 294 -2.40 -7.95 7.76
CA ILE A 294 -3.46 -7.63 8.73
C ILE A 294 -3.04 -6.44 9.60
N ILE A 295 -1.81 -6.45 10.14
CA ILE A 295 -1.24 -5.33 10.91
C ILE A 295 -1.27 -4.04 10.09
N SER A 296 -0.94 -4.12 8.81
CA SER A 296 -0.98 -2.96 7.91
C SER A 296 -2.41 -2.43 7.77
N VAL A 297 -3.40 -3.31 7.58
CA VAL A 297 -4.81 -2.89 7.48
C VAL A 297 -5.29 -2.25 8.78
N LEU A 298 -4.99 -2.86 9.94
CA LEU A 298 -5.31 -2.31 11.27
C LEU A 298 -4.70 -0.92 11.43
N ARG A 299 -3.41 -0.79 11.17
CA ARG A 299 -2.71 0.50 11.28
C ARG A 299 -3.31 1.58 10.40
N TYR A 300 -3.69 1.24 9.17
CA TYR A 300 -4.29 2.20 8.25
C TYR A 300 -5.76 2.51 8.55
N SER A 301 -6.40 1.77 9.45
CA SER A 301 -7.80 1.95 9.82
C SER A 301 -8.05 3.08 10.82
N PHE A 302 -7.05 3.47 11.62
CA PHE A 302 -7.23 4.44 12.72
C PHE A 302 -7.92 5.75 12.34
N PRO A 303 -7.55 6.42 11.22
CA PRO A 303 -8.19 7.68 10.86
C PRO A 303 -9.68 7.53 10.55
N PHE A 304 -10.15 6.33 10.20
CA PHE A 304 -11.47 6.09 9.65
C PHE A 304 -12.55 5.74 10.70
N GLN A 305 -12.19 5.65 11.99
CA GLN A 305 -13.13 5.32 13.07
C GLN A 305 -13.96 4.07 12.77
N ILE A 306 -13.29 2.99 12.42
CA ILE A 306 -13.92 1.70 12.14
C ILE A 306 -14.56 1.16 13.42
N ASP A 307 -15.72 0.51 13.29
CA ASP A 307 -16.45 -0.02 14.43
C ASP A 307 -15.64 -1.07 15.20
N SER A 308 -15.78 -1.05 16.53
CA SER A 308 -15.03 -1.93 17.45
C SER A 308 -15.23 -3.40 17.11
N ARG A 309 -16.43 -3.80 16.67
CA ARG A 309 -16.72 -5.18 16.27
C ARG A 309 -15.88 -5.64 15.06
N THR A 310 -15.75 -4.81 14.04
CA THR A 310 -14.89 -5.08 12.87
C THR A 310 -13.42 -5.14 13.28
N ILE A 311 -12.97 -4.22 14.12
CA ILE A 311 -11.60 -4.23 14.67
C ILE A 311 -11.34 -5.52 15.48
N SER A 312 -12.25 -5.91 16.37
CA SER A 312 -12.14 -7.16 17.14
C SER A 312 -12.06 -8.40 16.25
N LYS A 313 -12.77 -8.42 15.11
CA LYS A 313 -12.64 -9.53 14.14
C LYS A 313 -11.25 -9.59 13.50
N LEU A 314 -10.66 -8.43 13.16
CA LEU A 314 -9.30 -8.37 12.61
C LEU A 314 -8.27 -8.85 13.63
N TYR A 315 -8.42 -8.48 14.90
CA TYR A 315 -7.60 -9.03 15.98
C TYR A 315 -7.81 -10.52 16.18
N GLY A 316 -9.06 -10.99 16.12
CA GLY A 316 -9.38 -12.42 16.14
C GLY A 316 -8.66 -13.20 15.06
N TYR A 317 -8.59 -12.67 13.83
CA TYR A 317 -7.80 -13.26 12.75
C TYR A 317 -6.29 -13.24 13.02
N LEU A 318 -5.76 -12.18 13.60
CA LEU A 318 -4.35 -12.12 13.98
C LEU A 318 -4.01 -13.18 15.05
N SER A 319 -4.87 -13.32 16.07
CA SER A 319 -4.76 -14.30 17.15
C SER A 319 -4.93 -15.75 16.67
N GLN A 320 -5.90 -16.00 15.79
CA GLN A 320 -6.24 -17.34 15.33
C GLN A 320 -5.27 -17.87 14.27
N TRP A 321 -4.80 -17.01 13.36
CA TRP A 321 -4.13 -17.47 12.14
C TRP A 321 -2.60 -17.41 12.17
N ASN A 322 -1.99 -16.83 13.23
CA ASN A 322 -0.58 -16.44 13.14
C ASN A 322 0.26 -16.57 14.41
N LYS A 323 -0.10 -17.40 15.39
CA LYS A 323 0.74 -17.61 16.60
C LYS A 323 2.20 -17.97 16.26
N GLU A 324 2.45 -18.74 15.19
CA GLU A 324 3.81 -19.04 14.70
C GLU A 324 4.43 -17.93 13.83
N SER A 325 3.61 -17.22 13.04
CA SER A 325 4.08 -16.18 12.11
C SER A 325 4.34 -14.82 12.79
N ILE A 326 3.69 -14.54 13.93
CA ILE A 326 3.96 -13.35 14.76
C ILE A 326 5.40 -13.39 15.29
N LEU A 327 5.90 -14.59 15.59
CA LEU A 327 7.30 -14.81 15.98
C LEU A 327 8.31 -14.51 14.88
N GLN A 328 7.85 -14.26 13.64
CA GLN A 328 8.69 -13.89 12.49
C GLN A 328 8.56 -12.41 12.10
N LEU A 329 7.81 -11.61 12.86
CA LEU A 329 7.73 -10.17 12.62
C LEU A 329 9.10 -9.52 12.85
N ASN A 330 9.43 -8.54 12.00
CA ASN A 330 10.56 -7.65 12.28
C ASN A 330 10.13 -6.57 13.29
N LEU A 331 11.11 -5.89 13.89
CA LEU A 331 10.85 -4.86 14.92
C LEU A 331 9.90 -3.76 14.46
N GLN A 332 9.90 -3.38 13.17
CA GLN A 332 9.00 -2.35 12.65
C GLN A 332 7.54 -2.84 12.58
N ASP A 333 7.33 -4.10 12.21
CA ASP A 333 6.01 -4.71 12.18
C ASP A 333 5.51 -4.96 13.62
N VAL A 334 6.39 -5.33 14.56
CA VAL A 334 6.06 -5.42 16.00
C VAL A 334 5.69 -4.06 16.57
N LYS A 335 6.48 -3.03 16.30
CA LYS A 335 6.16 -1.65 16.68
C LYS A 335 4.77 -1.25 16.18
N SER A 336 4.49 -1.52 14.90
CA SER A 336 3.19 -1.20 14.29
C SER A 336 2.04 -1.97 14.95
N LEU A 337 2.26 -3.23 15.34
CA LEU A 337 1.27 -4.02 16.06
C LEU A 337 1.01 -3.46 17.47
N LEU A 338 2.06 -3.09 18.21
CA LEU A 338 1.94 -2.46 19.53
C LEU A 338 1.21 -1.12 19.47
N GLU A 339 1.50 -0.28 18.47
CA GLU A 339 0.72 0.95 18.19
C GLU A 339 -0.76 0.62 18.05
N CYS A 340 -1.08 -0.48 17.37
CA CYS A 340 -2.48 -0.88 17.20
C CYS A 340 -3.13 -1.37 18.51
N LEU A 341 -2.38 -2.09 19.34
CA LEU A 341 -2.88 -2.63 20.60
C LEU A 341 -3.18 -1.54 21.63
N LEU A 342 -2.40 -0.45 21.62
CA LEU A 342 -2.64 0.72 22.48
C LEU A 342 -3.98 1.39 22.21
N ASP A 343 -4.42 1.39 20.95
CA ASP A 343 -5.70 1.99 20.54
C ASP A 343 -6.89 1.02 20.73
N THR A 344 -6.67 -0.17 21.29
CA THR A 344 -7.74 -1.14 21.58
C THR A 344 -8.07 -1.28 23.05
N GLU A 345 -9.36 -1.31 23.35
CA GLU A 345 -9.88 -1.52 24.71
C GLU A 345 -9.63 -2.94 25.26
N CYS A 346 -9.53 -3.94 24.38
CA CYS A 346 -9.29 -5.33 24.75
C CYS A 346 -8.49 -6.03 23.67
N PHE A 347 -7.48 -6.78 24.09
CA PHE A 347 -6.62 -7.55 23.21
C PHE A 347 -6.23 -8.89 23.85
N ASP A 348 -5.92 -9.86 23.00
CA ASP A 348 -5.59 -11.23 23.39
C ASP A 348 -4.25 -11.29 24.14
N GLN A 349 -4.23 -11.83 25.35
CA GLN A 349 -3.00 -11.99 26.13
C GLN A 349 -1.98 -12.91 25.44
N GLY A 350 -2.44 -13.92 24.69
CA GLY A 350 -1.58 -14.78 23.88
C GLY A 350 -0.87 -14.05 22.75
N LEU A 351 -1.46 -12.96 22.24
CA LEU A 351 -0.81 -12.11 21.24
C LEU A 351 0.37 -11.36 21.84
N LEU A 352 0.29 -10.83 23.08
CA LEU A 352 1.47 -10.19 23.68
C LEU A 352 2.54 -11.21 24.06
N VAL A 353 2.16 -12.40 24.55
CA VAL A 353 3.16 -13.44 24.85
C VAL A 353 3.93 -13.78 23.58
N ALA A 354 3.28 -13.83 22.41
CA ALA A 354 3.96 -14.00 21.12
C ALA A 354 4.86 -12.80 20.77
N ILE A 355 4.41 -11.56 21.02
CA ILE A 355 5.23 -10.35 20.83
C ILE A 355 6.47 -10.39 21.73
N PHE A 356 6.31 -10.70 23.01
CA PHE A 356 7.42 -10.79 23.97
C PHE A 356 8.44 -11.83 23.56
N THR A 357 7.97 -13.01 23.14
CA THR A 357 8.83 -14.08 22.62
C THR A 357 9.61 -13.60 21.39
N ASN A 358 8.95 -12.90 20.46
CA ASN A 358 9.61 -12.35 19.26
C ASN A 358 10.69 -11.31 19.61
N LEU A 359 10.42 -10.44 20.59
CA LEU A 359 11.37 -9.42 21.04
C LEU A 359 12.61 -10.06 21.70
N GLN A 360 12.43 -11.05 22.59
CA GLN A 360 13.56 -11.77 23.20
C GLN A 360 14.44 -12.47 22.14
N LEU A 361 13.81 -13.17 21.17
CA LEU A 361 14.53 -13.78 20.05
C LEU A 361 15.26 -12.77 19.16
N SER A 362 14.79 -11.52 19.13
CA SER A 362 15.43 -10.44 18.36
C SER A 362 16.65 -9.84 19.09
N LEU A 363 16.64 -9.83 20.44
CA LEU A 363 17.78 -9.39 21.25
C LEU A 363 18.96 -10.35 21.17
N GLU A 364 18.72 -11.65 21.33
CA GLU A 364 19.78 -12.68 21.28
C GLU A 364 20.53 -12.66 19.92
N LYS A 365 19.83 -12.32 18.84
CA LYS A 365 20.46 -12.12 17.52
C LYS A 365 21.37 -10.89 17.47
N LYS A 366 21.08 -9.84 18.25
CA LYS A 366 21.89 -8.61 18.32
C LYS A 366 23.23 -8.88 19.01
N ASP A 367 23.25 -9.77 20.01
CA ASP A 367 24.44 -10.08 20.82
C ASP A 367 25.38 -11.11 20.17
N GLN A 368 24.98 -11.74 19.06
CA GLN A 368 25.82 -12.67 18.29
C GLN A 368 26.19 -12.20 16.86
N PRO A 369 26.79 -11.01 16.66
CA PRO A 369 27.04 -10.50 15.31
C PRO A 369 28.17 -11.21 14.54
N HIS A 370 28.98 -12.08 15.18
CA HIS A 370 30.27 -12.53 14.63
C HIS A 370 30.64 -14.02 14.75
N ARG A 371 29.74 -14.95 15.05
CA ARG A 371 30.06 -16.38 14.88
C ARG A 371 29.81 -16.84 13.44
N ASN A 372 30.77 -16.55 12.56
CA ASN A 372 30.97 -17.27 11.30
C ASN A 372 31.41 -18.73 11.61
N SER A 373 30.51 -19.58 12.06
CA SER A 373 30.74 -21.03 12.10
C SER A 373 29.69 -21.75 11.27
N ASP A 374 29.73 -21.52 9.96
CA ASP A 374 28.96 -22.25 8.93
C ASP A 374 29.34 -23.75 8.81
N ALA A 375 29.98 -24.37 9.81
CA ALA A 375 30.60 -25.69 9.64
C ALA A 375 30.51 -26.73 10.78
N SER A 376 29.74 -26.55 11.87
CA SER A 376 29.67 -27.62 12.90
C SER A 376 28.29 -28.13 13.29
N ILE A 377 27.19 -27.43 13.03
CA ILE A 377 25.87 -27.88 13.52
C ILE A 377 25.16 -28.79 12.50
N LEU A 378 25.39 -28.64 11.19
CA LEU A 378 24.89 -29.60 10.20
C LEU A 378 25.58 -30.98 10.34
N HIS A 379 26.83 -30.96 10.83
CA HIS A 379 27.56 -32.18 11.20
C HIS A 379 27.09 -32.75 12.56
N CYS A 380 26.63 -31.89 13.49
CA CYS A 380 25.90 -32.30 14.70
C CYS A 380 24.53 -32.90 14.40
N TYR A 381 23.75 -32.35 13.46
CA TYR A 381 22.41 -32.85 13.12
C TYR A 381 22.43 -34.28 12.54
N LEU A 382 23.47 -34.61 11.76
CA LEU A 382 23.70 -35.99 11.30
C LEU A 382 24.33 -36.88 12.38
N SER A 383 24.98 -36.34 13.42
CA SER A 383 25.48 -37.11 14.56
C SER A 383 24.47 -37.26 15.72
N GLU A 384 23.52 -36.35 15.86
CA GLU A 384 22.52 -36.27 16.95
C GLU A 384 21.19 -36.95 16.64
N LYS A 385 20.99 -37.38 15.39
CA LYS A 385 19.94 -38.37 15.09
C LYS A 385 20.12 -39.69 15.90
N ASN A 386 21.22 -39.83 16.64
CA ASN A 386 21.53 -40.91 17.58
C ASN A 386 21.57 -40.50 19.07
N ARG A 387 21.16 -39.28 19.48
CA ARG A 387 21.10 -38.90 20.90
C ARG A 387 19.68 -38.48 21.29
N GLY A 388 19.12 -39.20 22.27
CA GLY A 388 17.75 -39.03 22.71
C GLY A 388 17.52 -37.75 23.53
N GLU A 389 16.49 -37.00 23.12
CA GLU A 389 15.47 -36.23 23.87
C GLU A 389 15.79 -35.49 25.20
N THR A 390 17.05 -35.36 25.64
CA THR A 390 17.38 -34.73 26.94
C THR A 390 18.26 -33.48 26.85
N GLU A 391 18.99 -33.26 25.76
CA GLU A 391 19.86 -32.06 25.59
C GLU A 391 19.13 -30.84 24.98
N GLU A 392 17.96 -30.99 24.37
CA GLU A 392 17.25 -29.90 23.65
C GLU A 392 16.72 -28.78 24.58
N TYR A 393 16.27 -29.11 25.79
CA TYR A 393 15.69 -28.12 26.72
C TYR A 393 16.73 -27.17 27.32
N ALA A 394 17.97 -27.64 27.54
CA ALA A 394 19.03 -26.84 28.16
C ALA A 394 19.53 -25.69 27.27
N LEU A 395 19.32 -25.78 25.95
CA LEU A 395 19.64 -24.70 25.00
C LEU A 395 18.58 -23.59 25.01
N TRP A 396 17.31 -23.92 25.29
CA TRP A 396 16.23 -22.92 25.33
C TRP A 396 16.25 -22.07 26.58
N ASP A 397 16.64 -22.65 27.72
CA ASP A 397 16.89 -21.93 28.97
C ASP A 397 17.94 -20.81 28.80
N GLN A 398 18.85 -20.94 27.83
CA GLN A 398 19.85 -19.92 27.51
C GLN A 398 19.35 -18.86 26.53
N THR A 399 18.25 -19.10 25.83
CA THR A 399 17.68 -18.20 24.80
C THR A 399 16.72 -17.17 25.42
N PHE A 400 16.17 -17.47 26.59
CA PHE A 400 15.15 -16.65 27.23
C PHE A 400 15.53 -16.37 28.67
N MET A 401 15.38 -15.12 29.10
CA MET A 401 15.72 -14.71 30.47
C MET A 401 14.95 -15.46 31.56
N ASP A 402 13.72 -15.86 31.27
CA ASP A 402 12.86 -16.65 32.17
C ASP A 402 12.03 -17.63 31.33
N PHE A 403 12.71 -18.65 30.80
CA PHE A 403 12.08 -19.71 30.02
C PHE A 403 10.96 -20.44 30.79
N PRO A 404 11.10 -20.77 32.09
CA PRO A 404 10.01 -21.38 32.84
C PRO A 404 8.73 -20.52 32.89
N ALA A 405 8.85 -19.22 33.15
CA ALA A 405 7.70 -18.32 33.13
C ALA A 405 7.09 -18.19 31.74
N LEU A 406 7.92 -18.05 30.69
CA LEU A 406 7.42 -18.01 29.31
C LEU A 406 6.72 -19.32 28.92
N ASN A 407 7.26 -20.48 29.29
CA ASN A 407 6.66 -21.77 29.00
C ASN A 407 5.31 -21.93 29.72
N HIS A 408 5.20 -21.48 30.98
CA HIS A 408 3.91 -21.43 31.68
C HIS A 408 2.92 -20.52 30.93
N LEU A 409 3.31 -19.30 30.56
CA LEU A 409 2.44 -18.37 29.84
C LEU A 409 2.02 -18.92 28.47
N ALA A 410 2.92 -19.59 27.76
CA ALA A 410 2.62 -20.22 26.48
C ALA A 410 1.65 -21.40 26.63
N GLU A 411 1.81 -22.21 27.69
CA GLU A 411 0.84 -23.24 28.09
C GLU A 411 -0.54 -22.62 28.37
N THR A 412 -0.58 -21.46 29.03
CA THR A 412 -1.84 -20.76 29.34
C THR A 412 -2.51 -20.13 28.11
N PHE A 413 -1.75 -19.53 27.18
CA PHE A 413 -2.33 -18.63 26.17
C PHE A 413 -2.09 -19.02 24.71
N ILE A 414 -1.01 -19.74 24.39
CA ILE A 414 -0.56 -19.97 23.00
C ILE A 414 -0.71 -21.44 22.59
N ALA A 415 -0.96 -22.32 23.55
CA ALA A 415 -0.78 -23.77 23.48
C ALA A 415 0.70 -24.14 23.33
N LYS A 416 1.18 -24.98 24.25
CA LYS A 416 2.58 -25.40 24.40
C LYS A 416 3.22 -25.85 23.07
N ASP A 417 2.46 -26.61 22.29
CA ASP A 417 2.94 -27.23 21.06
C ASP A 417 3.29 -26.20 19.99
N ALA A 418 2.64 -25.02 19.95
CA ALA A 418 2.92 -23.99 18.96
C ALA A 418 4.26 -23.28 19.22
N LEU A 419 4.54 -22.93 20.48
CA LEU A 419 5.83 -22.35 20.87
C LEU A 419 6.96 -23.37 20.66
N ILE A 420 6.76 -24.62 21.12
CA ILE A 420 7.76 -25.69 20.97
C ILE A 420 7.99 -26.04 19.50
N HIS A 421 6.93 -26.16 18.69
CA HIS A 421 7.06 -26.45 17.26
C HIS A 421 7.85 -25.35 16.53
N PHE A 422 7.55 -24.08 16.82
CA PHE A 422 8.30 -22.95 16.29
C PHE A 422 9.78 -23.00 16.70
N LEU A 423 10.06 -23.17 17.99
CA LEU A 423 11.43 -23.22 18.52
C LEU A 423 12.21 -24.41 17.96
N ARG A 424 11.58 -25.59 17.81
CA ARG A 424 12.22 -26.76 17.17
C ARG A 424 12.52 -26.54 15.69
N LYS A 425 11.60 -25.92 14.95
CA LYS A 425 11.74 -25.67 13.52
C LYS A 425 12.77 -24.58 13.20
N HIS A 426 12.91 -23.58 14.06
CA HIS A 426 13.67 -22.37 13.78
C HIS A 426 14.85 -22.09 14.72
N GLY A 427 14.88 -22.67 15.92
CA GLY A 427 16.06 -22.67 16.79
C GLY A 427 17.17 -23.59 16.25
N CYS A 428 16.81 -24.62 15.48
CA CYS A 428 17.77 -25.57 14.90
C CYS A 428 18.13 -25.27 13.43
N THR A 429 17.40 -24.40 12.73
CA THR A 429 17.77 -23.97 11.38
C THR A 429 18.60 -22.70 11.44
N ALA A 430 19.92 -22.84 11.28
CA ALA A 430 20.81 -21.73 10.92
C ALA A 430 20.25 -21.09 9.64
N PHE A 431 19.52 -19.99 9.81
CA PHE A 431 18.90 -19.26 8.72
C PHE A 431 20.01 -18.54 7.95
N TYR A 432 20.42 -19.16 6.84
CA TYR A 432 21.42 -18.61 5.94
C TYR A 432 21.01 -17.23 5.41
N GLY A 433 21.82 -16.23 5.74
CA GLY A 433 22.17 -15.13 4.85
C GLY A 433 21.11 -14.05 4.58
N ARG A 434 21.31 -12.89 5.21
CA ARG A 434 21.65 -11.66 4.46
C ARG A 434 22.32 -10.63 5.36
N THR A 435 23.63 -10.59 5.25
CA THR A 435 24.50 -9.51 5.70
C THR A 435 24.08 -8.18 5.07
N GLN A 436 23.58 -7.26 5.90
CA GLN A 436 23.65 -5.82 5.65
C GLN A 436 24.05 -5.13 6.95
N THR A 437 25.33 -4.80 7.00
CA THR A 437 26.11 -4.37 8.16
C THR A 437 25.94 -2.88 8.51
N ALA A 438 26.13 -2.62 9.81
CA ALA A 438 26.53 -1.37 10.48
C ALA A 438 25.58 -0.14 10.47
N ARG A 439 24.79 0.13 9.42
CA ARG A 439 23.86 1.30 9.44
C ARG A 439 22.50 1.04 10.12
N ARG A 440 22.20 -0.20 10.50
CA ARG A 440 20.93 -0.57 11.16
C ARG A 440 20.91 -0.32 12.67
N LEU A 441 22.06 -0.37 13.34
CA LEU A 441 22.14 -0.35 14.81
C LEU A 441 21.55 0.92 15.44
N ILE A 442 21.81 2.11 14.88
CA ILE A 442 21.27 3.39 15.37
C ILE A 442 19.77 3.52 15.06
N HIS A 443 19.30 2.96 13.94
CA HIS A 443 17.89 3.03 13.56
C HIS A 443 17.02 2.08 14.38
N ASP A 444 17.58 0.95 14.80
CA ASP A 444 16.89 -0.02 15.64
C ASP A 444 16.78 0.47 17.09
N GLU A 445 17.73 1.25 17.60
CA GLU A 445 17.70 1.79 18.98
C GLU A 445 16.46 2.66 19.26
N HIS A 446 16.14 3.60 18.37
CA HIS A 446 14.92 4.40 18.49
C HIS A 446 13.64 3.53 18.45
N ILE A 447 13.63 2.50 17.61
CA ILE A 447 12.49 1.57 17.51
C ILE A 447 12.36 0.77 18.81
N TRP A 448 13.46 0.33 19.40
CA TRP A 448 13.46 -0.36 20.69
C TRP A 448 12.94 0.54 21.82
N ASN A 449 13.40 1.79 21.88
CA ASN A 449 12.92 2.76 22.87
C ASN A 449 11.40 3.01 22.72
N ASP A 450 10.91 3.16 21.49
CA ASP A 450 9.47 3.28 21.23
C ASP A 450 8.71 2.01 21.68
N ILE A 451 9.24 0.82 21.36
CA ILE A 451 8.66 -0.46 21.78
C ILE A 451 8.59 -0.55 23.31
N VAL A 452 9.67 -0.20 24.02
CA VAL A 452 9.71 -0.18 25.48
C VAL A 452 8.66 0.77 26.05
N ALA A 453 8.55 1.99 25.53
CA ALA A 453 7.54 2.95 25.98
C ALA A 453 6.10 2.46 25.76
N MET A 454 5.83 1.82 24.61
CA MET A 454 4.52 1.22 24.33
C MET A 454 4.22 0.04 25.25
N LEU A 455 5.19 -0.83 25.50
CA LEU A 455 5.04 -1.96 26.43
C LEU A 455 4.83 -1.47 27.87
N GLN A 456 5.55 -0.43 28.31
CA GLN A 456 5.32 0.22 29.59
C GLN A 456 3.89 0.75 29.70
N THR A 457 3.35 1.31 28.63
CA THR A 457 1.97 1.83 28.59
C THR A 457 0.94 0.69 28.62
N LEU A 458 1.21 -0.44 27.97
CA LEU A 458 0.32 -1.62 27.99
C LEU A 458 0.43 -2.42 29.30
N SER A 459 1.59 -2.42 29.96
CA SER A 459 1.87 -3.23 31.16
C SER A 459 0.86 -3.13 32.32
N PRO A 460 0.22 -1.98 32.60
CA PRO A 460 -0.73 -1.88 33.70
C PRO A 460 -2.00 -2.68 33.45
N THR A 461 -2.36 -2.97 32.20
CA THR A 461 -3.59 -3.68 31.83
C THR A 461 -3.41 -5.20 31.76
N LEU A 462 -2.21 -5.71 32.09
CA LEU A 462 -1.80 -7.10 31.91
C LEU A 462 -1.83 -7.91 33.21
N GLU A 463 -2.99 -8.25 33.77
CA GLU A 463 -3.03 -8.88 35.10
C GLU A 463 -2.13 -10.13 35.24
N GLU A 464 -2.24 -11.10 34.33
CA GLU A 464 -1.49 -12.37 34.40
C GLU A 464 -0.08 -12.30 33.79
N THR A 465 0.12 -11.45 32.77
CA THR A 465 1.39 -11.34 32.04
C THR A 465 2.30 -10.19 32.54
N LYS A 466 1.82 -9.34 33.45
CA LYS A 466 2.55 -8.17 33.97
C LYS A 466 3.91 -8.49 34.60
N PRO A 467 4.08 -9.51 35.46
CA PRO A 467 5.39 -9.79 36.05
C PRO A 467 6.46 -10.07 34.99
N TYR A 468 6.10 -10.85 33.98
CA TYR A 468 6.98 -11.17 32.86
C TYR A 468 7.22 -9.97 31.94
N CYS A 469 6.19 -9.15 31.69
CA CYS A 469 6.30 -7.91 30.92
C CYS A 469 7.28 -6.92 31.57
N LEU A 470 7.19 -6.73 32.90
CA LEU A 470 8.10 -5.85 33.64
C LEU A 470 9.55 -6.35 33.57
N ALA A 471 9.77 -7.65 33.77
CA ALA A 471 11.11 -8.25 33.65
C ALA A 471 11.71 -8.06 32.24
N LEU A 472 10.89 -8.22 31.20
CA LEU A 472 11.32 -7.98 29.82
C LEU A 472 11.62 -6.50 29.56
N ILE A 473 10.77 -5.58 30.05
CA ILE A 473 10.99 -4.14 29.92
C ILE A 473 12.31 -3.73 30.59
N ASP A 474 12.56 -4.22 31.81
CA ASP A 474 13.78 -3.91 32.54
C ASP A 474 15.02 -4.39 31.78
N HIS A 475 15.00 -5.63 31.29
CA HIS A 475 16.09 -6.13 30.47
C HIS A 475 16.25 -5.39 29.15
N LEU A 476 15.17 -5.11 28.41
CA LEU A 476 15.23 -4.32 27.19
C LEU A 476 15.87 -2.96 27.45
N THR A 477 15.49 -2.31 28.55
CA THR A 477 16.05 -1.02 28.96
C THR A 477 17.55 -1.14 29.26
N HIS A 478 17.98 -2.17 29.97
CA HIS A 478 19.40 -2.38 30.29
C HIS A 478 20.23 -2.77 29.07
N THR A 479 19.73 -3.62 28.18
CA THR A 479 20.43 -4.11 26.99
C THR A 479 20.51 -3.05 25.89
N VAL A 480 19.52 -2.15 25.80
CA VAL A 480 19.51 -1.06 24.80
C VAL A 480 20.38 0.12 25.25
N VAL A 481 20.48 0.42 26.55
CA VAL A 481 21.26 1.55 27.10
C VAL A 481 22.78 1.31 27.11
N ILE A 482 23.24 0.05 26.96
CA ILE A 482 24.67 -0.31 27.04
C ILE A 482 25.37 -0.35 25.66
N THR A 483 24.63 -0.19 24.55
CA THR A 483 25.19 -0.05 23.18
C THR A 483 25.14 1.37 22.70
#